data_AF-A0A4Q2XNT5-F1
#
_entry.id   AF-A0A4Q2XNT5-F1
#
_cell.length_a   1.000
_cell.length_b   1.000
_cell.length_c   1.000
_cell.angle_alpha   90.00
_cell.angle_beta   90.00
_cell.angle_gamma   90.00
#
_symmetry.space_group_name_H-M   'P 1'
#
loop_
_entity.id
_entity.type
_entity.pdbx_description
1 polymer ?
#
loop_
_entity_poly.entity_id
_entity_poly.type
_entity_poly.pdbx_seq_one_letter_code
_entity_poly.pdbx_strand_id
1 'polypeptide(L)'
;MNQPASRTSLPKILYSGIALLILGAVFLLGPLVIGAIYRANTSDALIVRQKAEYFRLDAAESKLTGAARTASEKARCRLSLWFSARGVAIDPGVDCGNENMLWQRWVELIDYWRNDDGSRFYSDFIRLSNPVSKLLG
;
A
#
# COMPACT_ATOMS: atom_id res chain seq x y z
N MET A 1 -4.88 3.19 64.82
CA MET A 1 -3.87 3.15 63.74
C MET A 1 -4.60 2.93 62.43
N ASN A 2 -4.87 4.00 61.68
CA ASN A 2 -5.60 3.91 60.41
C ASN A 2 -4.59 4.12 59.28
N GLN A 3 -4.37 3.08 58.46
CA GLN A 3 -3.62 3.21 57.22
C GLN A 3 -4.42 4.09 56.24
N PRO A 4 -3.79 5.08 55.56
CA PRO A 4 -4.46 5.77 54.48
C PRO A 4 -4.63 4.80 53.30
N ALA A 5 -5.90 4.61 52.91
CA ALA A 5 -6.29 3.90 51.70
C ALA A 5 -5.50 4.42 50.49
N SER A 6 -4.94 3.48 49.73
CA SER A 6 -4.23 3.76 48.49
C SER A 6 -5.12 4.54 47.53
N ARG A 7 -4.84 5.83 47.38
CA ARG A 7 -5.39 6.64 46.28
C ARG A 7 -4.76 6.14 44.99
N THR A 8 -5.32 5.07 44.43
CA THR A 8 -5.03 4.67 43.06
C THR A 8 -5.41 5.85 42.15
N SER A 9 -4.42 6.34 41.40
CA SER A 9 -4.55 7.48 40.50
C SER A 9 -5.41 7.11 39.28
N LEU A 10 -6.72 7.02 39.49
CA LEU A 10 -7.77 6.86 38.47
C LEU A 10 -7.58 7.69 37.19
N PRO A 11 -7.12 8.97 37.22
CA PRO A 11 -6.97 9.73 35.97
C PRO A 11 -6.01 9.09 34.97
N LYS A 12 -4.88 8.52 35.42
CA LYS A 12 -3.83 8.02 34.50
C LYS A 12 -4.29 6.81 33.69
N ILE A 13 -5.10 5.92 34.28
CA ILE A 13 -5.60 4.72 33.61
C ILE A 13 -6.64 5.09 32.55
N LEU A 14 -7.52 6.05 32.85
CA LEU A 14 -8.49 6.58 31.88
C LEU A 14 -7.80 7.27 30.70
N TYR A 15 -6.78 8.10 30.93
CA TYR A 15 -6.03 8.74 29.86
C TYR A 15 -5.32 7.73 28.95
N SER A 16 -4.69 6.70 29.54
CA SER A 16 -4.05 5.63 28.76
C SER A 16 -5.06 4.82 27.94
N GLY A 17 -6.23 4.51 28.50
CA GLY A 17 -7.29 3.80 27.78
C GLY A 17 -7.83 4.60 26.59
N ILE A 18 -8.11 5.89 26.79
CA ILE A 18 -8.56 6.79 25.71
C ILE A 18 -7.49 6.93 24.63
N ALA A 19 -6.22 7.07 25.01
CA ALA A 19 -5.12 7.17 24.07
C ALA A 19 -5.01 5.90 23.19
N LEU A 20 -5.15 4.71 23.77
CA LEU A 20 -5.16 3.45 23.02
C LEU A 20 -6.33 3.36 22.04
N LEU A 21 -7.52 3.82 22.45
CA LEU A 21 -8.70 3.87 21.57
C LEU A 21 -8.48 4.82 20.39
N ILE A 22 -7.91 6.00 20.63
CA ILE A 22 -7.60 6.98 19.59
C ILE A 22 -6.57 6.40 18.62
N LEU A 23 -5.49 5.79 19.12
CA LEU A 23 -4.47 5.16 18.28
C LEU A 23 -5.05 4.03 17.44
N GLY A 24 -5.88 3.18 18.03
CA GLY A 24 -6.60 2.12 17.31
C GLY A 24 -7.52 2.67 16.22
N ALA A 25 -8.28 3.73 16.53
CA ALA A 25 -9.15 4.38 15.56
C ALA A 25 -8.38 5.01 14.40
N VAL A 26 -7.27 5.71 14.68
CA VAL A 26 -6.39 6.28 13.64
C VAL A 26 -5.80 5.16 12.78
N PHE A 27 -5.35 4.06 13.38
CA PHE A 27 -4.79 2.94 12.65
C PHE A 27 -5.82 2.27 11.73
N LEU A 28 -7.06 2.09 12.19
CA LEU A 28 -8.12 1.44 11.41
C LEU A 28 -8.71 2.34 10.33
N LEU A 29 -9.01 3.60 10.69
CA LEU A 29 -9.74 4.53 9.82
C LEU A 29 -8.82 5.44 9.01
N GLY A 30 -7.57 5.60 9.42
CA GLY A 30 -6.60 6.50 8.77
C GLY A 30 -6.50 6.29 7.26
N PRO A 31 -6.27 5.06 6.76
CA PRO A 31 -6.16 4.82 5.33
C PRO A 31 -7.46 5.14 4.56
N LEU A 32 -8.62 4.89 5.18
CA LEU A 32 -9.92 5.18 4.59
C LEU A 32 -10.14 6.69 4.46
N VAL A 33 -9.83 7.45 5.51
CA VAL A 33 -9.97 8.91 5.51
C VAL A 33 -9.00 9.54 4.50
N ILE A 34 -7.74 9.11 4.50
CA ILE A 34 -6.73 9.57 3.52
C ILE A 34 -7.18 9.26 2.09
N GLY A 35 -7.67 8.04 1.85
CA GLY A 35 -8.22 7.63 0.55
C GLY A 35 -9.38 8.49 0.10
N ALA A 36 -10.32 8.79 1.00
CA ALA A 36 -11.45 9.68 0.71
C ALA A 36 -11.00 11.11 0.37
N ILE A 37 -10.01 11.64 1.10
CA ILE A 37 -9.43 12.96 0.81
C ILE A 37 -8.78 12.97 -0.57
N TYR A 38 -7.95 11.98 -0.90
CA TYR A 38 -7.34 11.89 -2.22
C TYR A 38 -8.38 11.72 -3.33
N ARG A 39 -9.41 10.90 -3.09
CA ARG A 39 -10.51 10.70 -4.05
C ARG A 39 -11.28 11.99 -4.30
N ALA A 40 -11.61 12.74 -3.25
CA ALA A 40 -12.32 14.01 -3.37
C ALA A 40 -11.52 15.06 -4.18
N ASN A 41 -10.18 15.00 -4.11
CA ASN A 41 -9.29 15.90 -4.86
C ASN A 41 -8.87 15.35 -6.23
N THR A 42 -9.46 14.24 -6.69
CA THR A 42 -9.12 13.62 -7.97
C THR A 42 -10.36 13.63 -8.87
N SER A 43 -10.25 14.23 -10.06
CA SER A 43 -11.35 14.24 -11.01
C SER A 43 -11.63 12.85 -11.58
N ASP A 44 -12.91 12.53 -11.82
CA ASP A 44 -13.30 11.24 -12.40
C ASP A 44 -12.67 11.02 -13.79
N ALA A 45 -12.51 12.08 -14.58
CA ALA A 45 -11.82 12.03 -15.87
C ALA A 45 -10.37 11.55 -15.74
N LEU A 46 -9.65 11.98 -14.69
CA LEU A 46 -8.28 11.52 -14.43
C LEU A 46 -8.28 10.04 -14.04
N ILE A 47 -9.21 9.62 -13.19
CA ILE A 47 -9.33 8.20 -12.79
C ILE A 47 -9.60 7.31 -14.00
N VAL A 48 -10.53 7.69 -14.88
CA VAL A 48 -10.84 6.95 -16.11
C VAL A 48 -9.60 6.86 -17.00
N ARG A 49 -8.89 7.98 -17.21
CA ARG A 49 -7.66 8.00 -18.00
C ARG A 49 -6.59 7.07 -17.43
N GLN A 50 -6.35 7.12 -16.12
CA GLN A 50 -5.36 6.25 -15.48
C GLN A 50 -5.77 4.78 -15.54
N LYS A 51 -7.08 4.47 -15.46
CA LYS A 51 -7.55 3.09 -15.57
C LYS A 51 -7.30 2.56 -16.97
N ALA A 52 -7.60 3.36 -18.00
CA ALA A 52 -7.31 3.01 -19.37
C ALA A 52 -5.82 2.76 -19.59
N GLU A 53 -4.94 3.59 -19.01
CA GLU A 53 -3.49 3.39 -19.08
C GLU A 53 -3.04 2.10 -18.39
N TYR A 54 -3.58 1.80 -17.21
CA TYR A 54 -3.28 0.56 -16.49
C TYR A 54 -3.61 -0.68 -17.34
N PHE A 55 -4.82 -0.74 -17.89
CA PHE A 55 -5.24 -1.86 -18.75
C PHE A 55 -4.49 -1.90 -20.08
N ARG A 56 -4.09 -0.75 -20.63
CA ARG A 56 -3.25 -0.69 -21.82
C ARG A 56 -1.87 -1.31 -21.56
N LEU A 57 -1.27 -1.01 -20.42
CA LEU A 57 0.02 -1.59 -20.01
C LEU A 57 -0.11 -3.11 -19.77
N ASP A 58 -1.16 -3.55 -19.09
CA ASP A 58 -1.47 -4.97 -18.88
C ASP A 58 -1.61 -5.75 -20.20
N ALA A 59 -2.41 -5.23 -21.13
CA ALA A 59 -2.60 -5.85 -22.44
C ALA A 59 -1.31 -5.87 -23.29
N ALA A 60 -0.48 -4.84 -23.19
CA ALA A 60 0.78 -4.72 -23.92
C ALA A 60 1.86 -5.68 -23.41
N GLU A 61 1.80 -6.08 -22.13
CA GLU A 61 2.84 -6.86 -21.47
C GLU A 61 3.05 -8.24 -22.08
N SER A 62 2.00 -8.83 -22.67
CA SER A 62 2.07 -10.10 -23.42
C SER A 62 3.07 -10.09 -24.58
N LYS A 63 3.47 -8.91 -25.08
CA LYS A 63 4.37 -8.74 -26.23
C LYS A 63 5.75 -8.22 -25.85
N LEU A 64 5.99 -7.90 -24.58
CA LEU A 64 7.23 -7.29 -24.11
C LEU A 64 8.17 -8.32 -23.48
N THR A 65 9.48 -8.12 -23.66
CA THR A 65 10.53 -8.94 -23.05
C THR A 65 11.64 -8.07 -22.46
N GLY A 66 12.41 -8.64 -21.53
CA GLY A 66 13.57 -8.00 -20.92
C GLY A 66 13.26 -6.65 -20.25
N ALA A 67 14.12 -5.65 -20.49
CA ALA A 67 14.02 -4.34 -19.87
C ALA A 67 12.70 -3.60 -20.16
N ALA A 68 12.11 -3.81 -21.34
CA ALA A 68 10.84 -3.18 -21.72
C ALA A 68 9.66 -3.74 -20.90
N ARG A 69 9.68 -5.05 -20.61
CA ARG A 69 8.70 -5.68 -19.73
C ARG A 69 8.84 -5.15 -18.30
N THR A 70 10.05 -5.12 -17.75
CA THR A 70 10.28 -4.57 -16.39
C THR A 70 9.84 -3.11 -16.27
N ALA A 71 10.06 -2.29 -17.30
CA ALA A 71 9.59 -0.90 -17.30
C ALA A 71 8.05 -0.81 -17.32
N SER A 72 7.38 -1.68 -18.07
CA SER A 72 5.91 -1.80 -18.06
C SER A 72 5.40 -2.20 -16.68
N GLU A 73 5.96 -3.25 -16.09
CA GLU A 73 5.55 -3.76 -14.78
C GLU A 73 5.72 -2.69 -13.68
N LYS A 74 6.84 -1.96 -13.69
CA LYS A 74 7.05 -0.81 -12.79
C LYS A 74 6.01 0.29 -12.95
N ALA A 75 5.69 0.66 -14.19
CA ALA A 75 4.67 1.67 -14.47
C ALA A 75 3.28 1.20 -13.99
N ARG A 76 2.96 -0.09 -14.18
CA ARG A 76 1.73 -0.70 -13.66
C ARG A 76 1.69 -0.68 -12.13
N CYS A 77 2.79 -1.00 -11.45
CA CYS A 77 2.83 -0.98 -9.99
C CYS A 77 2.61 0.45 -9.44
N ARG A 78 3.23 1.48 -10.04
CA ARG A 78 2.97 2.88 -9.68
C ARG A 78 1.50 3.27 -9.81
N LEU A 79 0.85 2.83 -10.89
CA LEU A 79 -0.57 3.08 -11.10
C LEU A 79 -1.43 2.33 -10.07
N SER A 80 -1.08 1.09 -9.74
CA SER A 80 -1.75 0.32 -8.68
C SER A 80 -1.70 1.05 -7.33
N LEU A 81 -0.52 1.49 -6.90
CA LEU A 81 -0.35 2.28 -5.67
C LEU A 81 -1.12 3.61 -5.72
N TRP A 82 -1.15 4.27 -6.89
CA TRP A 82 -1.93 5.49 -7.09
C TRP A 82 -3.44 5.27 -6.90
N PHE A 83 -3.97 4.13 -7.37
CA PHE A 83 -5.37 3.74 -7.17
C PHE A 83 -5.66 3.37 -5.71
N SER A 84 -4.78 2.57 -5.09
CA SER A 84 -4.91 2.20 -3.68
C SER A 84 -4.94 3.42 -2.77
N ALA A 85 -4.02 4.38 -2.98
CA ALA A 85 -3.99 5.63 -2.23
C ALA A 85 -5.29 6.45 -2.34
N ARG A 86 -6.13 6.20 -3.35
CA ARG A 86 -7.44 6.84 -3.57
C ARG A 86 -8.63 5.95 -3.20
N GLY A 87 -8.39 4.79 -2.59
CA GLY A 87 -9.43 3.81 -2.28
C GLY A 87 -10.15 3.28 -3.53
N VAL A 88 -9.50 3.29 -4.69
CA VAL A 88 -10.09 2.81 -5.94
C VAL A 88 -9.66 1.36 -6.13
N ALA A 89 -10.64 0.45 -6.12
CA ALA A 89 -10.38 -0.93 -6.48
C ALA A 89 -9.96 -1.04 -7.96
N ILE A 90 -8.83 -1.69 -8.19
CA ILE A 90 -8.36 -2.17 -9.48
C ILE A 90 -7.88 -3.60 -9.28
N ASP A 91 -8.15 -4.48 -10.23
CA ASP A 91 -7.72 -5.89 -10.14
C ASP A 91 -6.19 -5.93 -10.15
N PRO A 92 -5.52 -6.36 -9.06
CA PRO A 92 -4.07 -6.37 -9.01
C PRO A 92 -3.56 -7.58 -9.79
N GLY A 93 -3.45 -7.43 -11.11
CA GLY A 93 -2.74 -8.40 -11.95
C GLY A 93 -1.23 -8.45 -11.68
N VAL A 94 -0.72 -7.57 -10.80
CA VAL A 94 0.67 -7.50 -10.36
C VAL A 94 0.65 -7.51 -8.84
N ASP A 95 1.27 -8.53 -8.23
CA ASP A 95 1.46 -8.69 -6.78
C ASP A 95 2.32 -7.54 -6.21
N CYS A 96 1.80 -6.32 -6.16
CA CYS A 96 2.36 -5.23 -5.35
C CYS A 96 1.90 -5.36 -3.88
N GLY A 97 1.69 -6.60 -3.42
CA GLY A 97 0.98 -6.96 -2.19
C GLY A 97 -0.43 -7.40 -2.51
N ASN A 98 -0.77 -8.65 -2.23
CA ASN A 98 -2.09 -9.22 -2.52
C ASN A 98 -2.63 -9.92 -1.28
N GLU A 99 -2.89 -9.17 -0.21
CA GLU A 99 -3.69 -9.65 0.91
C GLU A 99 -4.57 -8.50 1.45
N ASN A 100 -5.87 -8.76 1.66
CA ASN A 100 -6.84 -7.78 2.18
C ASN A 100 -6.61 -7.43 3.67
N MET A 101 -5.38 -7.17 4.07
CA MET A 101 -5.00 -6.85 5.44
C MET A 101 -4.97 -5.34 5.67
N LEU A 102 -5.46 -4.90 6.83
CA LEU A 102 -5.46 -3.49 7.24
C LEU A 102 -4.06 -2.87 7.21
N TRP A 103 -3.04 -3.64 7.61
CA TRP A 103 -1.64 -3.22 7.55
C TRP A 103 -1.18 -2.92 6.12
N GLN A 104 -1.65 -3.69 5.13
CA GLN A 104 -1.25 -3.53 3.76
C GLN A 104 -1.68 -2.17 3.19
N ARG A 105 -2.84 -1.65 3.57
CA ARG A 105 -3.29 -0.31 3.15
C ARG A 105 -2.35 0.81 3.62
N TRP A 106 -1.78 0.65 4.82
CA TRP A 106 -0.75 1.58 5.29
C TRP A 106 0.55 1.43 4.51
N VAL A 107 0.97 0.20 4.24
CA VAL A 107 2.16 -0.08 3.43
C VAL A 107 2.04 0.54 2.04
N GLU A 108 0.92 0.31 1.35
CA GLU A 108 0.66 0.87 0.02
C GLU A 108 0.62 2.41 0.01
N LEU A 109 0.06 3.03 1.05
CA LEU A 109 0.11 4.49 1.21
C LEU A 109 1.54 5.00 1.43
N ILE A 110 2.32 4.32 2.26
CA ILE A 110 3.73 4.66 2.50
C ILE A 110 4.54 4.49 1.21
N ASP A 111 4.34 3.40 0.48
CA ASP A 111 5.00 3.12 -0.79
C ASP A 111 4.63 4.16 -1.84
N TYR A 112 3.34 4.55 -1.91
CA TYR A 112 2.89 5.65 -2.76
C TYR A 112 3.59 6.97 -2.40
N TRP A 113 3.66 7.34 -1.12
CA TRP A 113 4.35 8.57 -0.69
C TRP A 113 5.86 8.54 -0.94
N ARG A 114 6.47 7.36 -0.91
CA ARG A 114 7.87 7.14 -1.29
C ARG A 114 8.09 7.10 -2.80
N ASN A 115 7.01 7.18 -3.59
CA ASN A 115 7.04 7.02 -5.04
C ASN A 115 7.69 5.68 -5.45
N ASP A 116 7.40 4.62 -4.70
CA ASP A 116 7.88 3.28 -5.00
C ASP A 116 7.27 2.79 -6.31
N ASP A 117 8.08 2.11 -7.09
CA ASP A 117 7.74 1.56 -8.40
C ASP A 117 7.77 0.04 -8.43
N GLY A 118 7.90 -0.58 -7.26
CA GLY A 118 8.04 -2.01 -7.09
C GLY A 118 9.43 -2.52 -7.47
N SER A 119 10.41 -1.66 -7.77
CA SER A 119 11.78 -2.05 -8.16
C SER A 119 12.40 -3.15 -7.29
N ARG A 120 12.15 -3.11 -5.98
CA ARG A 120 12.58 -4.13 -5.00
C ARG A 120 12.05 -5.55 -5.26
N PHE A 121 10.88 -5.70 -5.87
CA PHE A 121 10.29 -7.01 -6.19
C PHE A 121 10.86 -7.61 -7.48
N TYR A 122 11.36 -6.76 -8.39
CA TYR A 122 11.88 -7.20 -9.69
C TYR A 122 13.34 -7.67 -9.63
N SER A 123 14.13 -7.21 -8.65
CA SER A 123 15.49 -7.73 -8.43
C SER A 123 15.48 -9.21 -8.07
N ASP A 124 14.52 -9.63 -7.24
CA ASP A 124 14.37 -11.04 -6.83
C ASP A 124 13.79 -11.88 -7.96
N PHE A 125 12.85 -11.34 -8.75
CA PHE A 125 12.30 -12.03 -9.91
C PHE A 125 13.38 -12.28 -10.98
N ILE A 126 14.26 -11.31 -11.28
CA ILE A 126 15.40 -11.51 -12.19
C ILE A 126 16.37 -12.55 -11.62
N ARG A 127 16.61 -12.56 -10.30
CA ARG A 127 17.48 -13.55 -9.64
C ARG A 127 16.90 -14.97 -9.68
N LEU A 128 15.58 -15.12 -9.56
CA LEU A 128 14.87 -16.40 -9.51
C LEU A 128 14.51 -16.95 -10.90
N SER A 129 14.27 -16.07 -11.87
CA SER A 129 13.93 -16.43 -13.26
C SER A 129 15.16 -16.63 -14.15
N ASN A 130 16.35 -16.21 -13.71
CA ASN A 130 17.59 -16.44 -14.44
C ASN A 130 18.22 -17.79 -14.03
N PRO A 131 18.32 -18.78 -14.94
CA PRO A 131 18.86 -20.10 -14.61
C PRO A 131 20.34 -20.06 -14.20
N VAL A 132 21.08 -19.01 -14.59
CA VAL A 132 22.51 -18.84 -14.27
C VAL A 132 22.74 -18.50 -12.80
N SER A 133 21.85 -17.73 -12.17
CA SER A 133 21.96 -17.38 -10.75
C SER A 133 21.62 -18.53 -9.80
N LYS A 134 20.95 -19.60 -10.28
CA LYS A 134 20.76 -20.86 -9.53
C LYS A 134 22.00 -21.76 -9.53
N LEU A 135 22.95 -21.55 -10.44
CA LEU A 135 24.15 -22.38 -10.59
C LEU A 135 25.36 -21.87 -9.80
N LEU A 136 25.28 -20.66 -9.24
CA LEU A 136 26.36 -19.99 -8.51
C LEU A 136 26.06 -19.80 -7.01
N GLY A 137 25.03 -20.49 -6.49
CA GLY A 137 24.66 -20.52 -5.08
C GLY A 137 25.01 -21.84 -4.42
#